data_AF-A0AAN6HZS6-F1
#
_entry.id   AF-A0AAN6HZS6-F1
#
_cell.length_a   1.000
_cell.length_b   1.000
_cell.length_c   1.000
_cell.angle_alpha   90.00
_cell.angle_beta   90.00
_cell.angle_gamma   90.00
#
_symmetry.space_group_name_H-M   'P 1'
#
loop_
_entity.id
_entity.type
_entity.pdbx_description
1 polymer ?
#
loop_
_entity_poly.entity_id
_entity_poly.type
_entity_poly.pdbx_seq_one_letter_code
_entity_poly.pdbx_strand_id
1 'polypeptide(L)'
;MRQDVTVVQNQRERYPGDQQEAREKAAKVHHVARGAQLGVAQVRGVLGGVVLCDQYREVCNGKHESIQEREPVAVERAGEHDQQKSNGQHGRQPDDLRERIEYALEAIKQGSAAVGITSKNHVVLVALKRNAEELGSYQKKIIKIDNHMGIALAGLAPDARVLSNFLRQQAMSSKMVFNRPLNVAKAVYSIADKAQDNTQSAGGRPYGVGLLVAGIDENGAHLYEFQPSGSVLEYVGAAIGARSQAARTFLERKYEEFADATKEQLVEYALTALRDTLSQDKELNSLNTTVAVVGKDEPFTIYDDDDVQQWLDRLDSLSNARNRDEPQPEQHSQEQTEPPAEQPAEHTEQADRMDTDE
;
A
#
# COMPACT_ATOMS: atom_id res chain seq x y z
N MET A 1 27.32 -9.75 -56.54
CA MET A 1 27.34 -11.19 -56.17
C MET A 1 27.51 -11.22 -54.65
N ARG A 2 26.50 -11.25 -53.77
CA ARG A 2 25.34 -12.14 -53.57
C ARG A 2 25.70 -13.62 -53.44
N GLN A 3 25.98 -14.04 -52.21
CA GLN A 3 25.82 -15.37 -51.54
C GLN A 3 25.97 -15.05 -50.03
N ASP A 4 25.17 -15.46 -49.03
CA ASP A 4 24.05 -16.38 -48.91
C ASP A 4 23.17 -15.94 -47.71
N VAL A 5 21.84 -15.95 -47.89
CA VAL A 5 20.83 -15.87 -46.83
C VAL A 5 19.88 -17.02 -47.06
N THR A 6 20.05 -18.14 -46.35
CA THR A 6 19.02 -19.18 -46.25
C THR A 6 19.26 -20.04 -45.00
N VAL A 7 18.16 -20.42 -44.34
CA VAL A 7 18.01 -21.46 -43.29
C VAL A 7 18.25 -21.04 -41.84
N VAL A 8 17.25 -20.38 -41.21
CA VAL A 8 16.55 -20.89 -40.00
C VAL A 8 15.09 -20.34 -40.03
N GLN A 9 14.32 -20.75 -41.02
CA GLN A 9 12.85 -20.77 -40.96
C GLN A 9 12.44 -22.23 -40.86
N ASN A 10 12.32 -22.77 -39.65
CA ASN A 10 11.50 -23.96 -39.40
C ASN A 10 11.39 -24.28 -37.89
N GLN A 11 10.46 -23.63 -37.20
CA GLN A 11 9.81 -24.15 -35.97
C GLN A 11 8.38 -23.58 -35.81
N ARG A 12 7.63 -23.49 -36.90
CA ARG A 12 6.18 -23.18 -36.88
C ARG A 12 5.42 -24.30 -37.58
N GLU A 13 5.48 -25.50 -37.03
CA GLU A 13 4.60 -26.61 -37.41
C GLU A 13 4.66 -27.66 -36.32
N ARG A 14 3.77 -27.51 -35.33
CA ARG A 14 3.28 -28.58 -34.45
C ARG A 14 2.00 -28.06 -33.78
N TYR A 15 0.92 -28.86 -33.87
CA TYR A 15 -0.44 -28.68 -33.32
C TYR A 15 -1.45 -27.87 -34.16
N PRO A 16 -2.14 -28.51 -35.14
CA PRO A 16 -3.23 -27.91 -35.91
C PRO A 16 -4.63 -28.01 -35.24
N GLY A 17 -4.76 -28.51 -34.01
CA GLY A 17 -6.07 -28.74 -33.35
C GLY A 17 -6.63 -27.57 -32.52
N ASP A 18 -5.79 -26.77 -31.87
CA ASP A 18 -6.26 -25.80 -30.85
C ASP A 18 -6.69 -24.44 -31.41
N GLN A 19 -6.34 -24.12 -32.66
CA GLN A 19 -6.68 -22.81 -33.24
C GLN A 19 -8.14 -22.70 -33.68
N GLN A 20 -8.81 -23.83 -33.91
CA GLN A 20 -10.20 -23.85 -34.32
C GLN A 20 -11.14 -23.65 -33.11
N GLU A 21 -10.79 -24.25 -31.97
CA GLU A 21 -11.54 -24.08 -30.70
C GLU A 21 -11.38 -22.66 -30.13
N ALA A 22 -10.20 -22.05 -30.25
CA ALA A 22 -9.97 -20.66 -29.85
C ALA A 22 -10.76 -19.65 -30.72
N ARG A 23 -10.91 -19.93 -32.03
CA ARG A 23 -11.71 -19.10 -32.94
C ARG A 23 -13.21 -19.22 -32.70
N GLU A 24 -13.68 -20.41 -32.33
CA GLU A 24 -15.10 -20.65 -32.05
C GLU A 24 -15.54 -20.03 -30.70
N LYS A 25 -14.65 -20.02 -29.69
CA LYS A 25 -14.88 -19.31 -28.41
C LYS A 25 -14.87 -17.78 -28.58
N ALA A 26 -14.00 -17.24 -29.43
CA ALA A 26 -13.97 -15.79 -29.71
C ALA A 26 -15.22 -15.30 -30.49
N ALA A 27 -15.79 -16.13 -31.37
CA ALA A 27 -17.00 -15.80 -32.12
C ALA A 27 -18.26 -15.75 -31.23
N LYS A 28 -18.33 -16.56 -30.17
CA LYS A 28 -19.46 -16.56 -29.21
C LYS A 28 -19.52 -15.29 -28.34
N VAL A 29 -18.36 -14.70 -28.01
CA VAL A 29 -18.30 -13.48 -27.19
C VAL A 29 -18.76 -12.25 -27.99
N HIS A 30 -18.53 -12.22 -29.30
CA HIS A 30 -18.94 -11.10 -30.15
C HIS A 30 -20.44 -11.04 -30.48
N HIS A 31 -21.18 -12.13 -30.28
CA HIS A 31 -22.63 -12.17 -30.58
C HIS A 31 -23.50 -11.70 -29.39
N VAL A 32 -22.95 -11.64 -28.18
CA VAL A 32 -23.66 -11.20 -26.96
C VAL A 32 -23.63 -9.66 -26.79
N ALA A 33 -22.67 -8.98 -27.41
CA ALA A 33 -22.46 -7.53 -27.22
C ALA A 33 -23.24 -6.60 -28.18
N ARG A 34 -24.12 -7.13 -29.06
CA ARG A 34 -24.93 -6.32 -30.00
C ARG A 34 -26.44 -6.30 -29.70
N GLY A 35 -26.84 -6.63 -28.47
CA GLY A 35 -28.26 -6.68 -28.06
C GLY A 35 -28.76 -5.55 -27.16
N ALA A 36 -27.91 -4.64 -26.68
CA ALA A 36 -28.29 -3.69 -25.64
C ALA A 36 -28.01 -2.23 -26.04
N GLN A 37 -28.71 -1.75 -27.06
CA GLN A 37 -28.92 -0.32 -27.29
C GLN A 37 -30.34 -0.16 -27.84
N LEU A 38 -31.26 0.33 -27.00
CA LEU A 38 -32.49 1.08 -27.32
C LEU A 38 -33.33 1.24 -26.04
N GLY A 39 -33.70 2.47 -25.68
CA GLY A 39 -34.80 2.73 -24.73
C GLY A 39 -34.58 3.83 -23.69
N VAL A 40 -34.99 5.05 -24.03
CA VAL A 40 -35.10 6.23 -23.16
C VAL A 40 -36.33 6.09 -22.25
N ALA A 41 -36.22 6.39 -20.94
CA ALA A 41 -37.32 6.97 -20.15
C ALA A 41 -36.87 7.45 -18.75
N GLN A 42 -37.46 8.56 -18.35
CA GLN A 42 -37.17 9.44 -17.22
C GLN A 42 -38.13 9.11 -16.05
N VAL A 43 -37.64 8.79 -14.84
CA VAL A 43 -38.45 8.85 -13.60
C VAL A 43 -37.57 9.20 -12.38
N ARG A 44 -37.93 10.31 -11.72
CA ARG A 44 -37.50 10.74 -10.38
C ARG A 44 -38.13 9.84 -9.31
N GLY A 45 -37.40 9.43 -8.27
CA GLY A 45 -38.02 8.81 -7.10
C GLY A 45 -37.05 8.27 -6.06
N VAL A 46 -37.14 8.84 -4.86
CA VAL A 46 -36.46 8.47 -3.61
C VAL A 46 -36.97 7.13 -3.09
N LEU A 47 -36.08 6.25 -2.60
CA LEU A 47 -36.18 5.42 -1.39
C LEU A 47 -35.22 4.22 -1.46
N GLY A 48 -34.62 3.90 -0.32
CA GLY A 48 -33.64 2.83 -0.17
C GLY A 48 -34.21 1.43 -0.37
N GLY A 49 -33.30 0.48 -0.57
CA GLY A 49 -33.66 -0.93 -0.71
C GLY A 49 -32.55 -1.77 -1.31
N VAL A 50 -32.09 -2.72 -0.52
CA VAL A 50 -31.19 -3.84 -0.80
C VAL A 50 -31.73 -4.73 -1.94
N VAL A 51 -30.89 -5.09 -2.92
CA VAL A 51 -30.98 -6.33 -3.75
C VAL A 51 -29.54 -6.68 -4.20
N LEU A 52 -28.80 -7.55 -3.50
CA LEU A 52 -28.71 -9.02 -3.59
C LEU A 52 -28.29 -9.61 -4.94
N CYS A 53 -27.15 -10.30 -4.95
CA CYS A 53 -26.75 -11.42 -5.80
C CYS A 53 -25.70 -12.16 -4.95
N ASP A 54 -26.01 -13.15 -4.12
CA ASP A 54 -26.77 -14.40 -4.30
C ASP A 54 -26.15 -15.37 -5.32
N GLN A 55 -24.89 -15.73 -5.06
CA GLN A 55 -24.42 -17.09 -5.23
C GLN A 55 -23.36 -17.40 -4.16
N TYR A 56 -23.55 -18.51 -3.44
CA TYR A 56 -22.81 -19.02 -2.27
C TYR A 56 -23.34 -18.63 -0.88
N ARG A 57 -24.43 -19.28 -0.46
CA ARG A 57 -24.76 -19.49 0.95
C ARG A 57 -25.43 -20.84 1.19
N GLU A 58 -24.63 -21.81 1.64
CA GLU A 58 -24.98 -23.01 2.42
C GLU A 58 -23.62 -23.69 2.64
N VAL A 59 -22.96 -23.57 3.78
CA VAL A 59 -23.21 -24.24 5.05
C VAL A 59 -22.42 -23.47 6.12
N CYS A 60 -23.08 -23.01 7.18
CA CYS A 60 -22.53 -22.82 8.53
C CYS A 60 -23.59 -22.09 9.39
N ASN A 61 -24.59 -22.84 9.85
CA ASN A 61 -25.36 -22.47 11.03
C ASN A 61 -24.75 -23.22 12.22
N GLY A 62 -24.24 -22.51 13.21
CA GLY A 62 -23.76 -23.13 14.43
C GLY A 62 -23.02 -22.20 15.37
N LYS A 63 -23.79 -21.54 16.25
CA LYS A 63 -23.41 -20.95 17.55
C LYS A 63 -22.74 -19.57 17.53
N HIS A 64 -23.59 -18.59 17.79
CA HIS A 64 -23.28 -17.40 18.58
C HIS A 64 -22.67 -17.80 19.92
N GLU A 65 -21.51 -17.23 20.26
CA GLU A 65 -21.12 -17.01 21.65
C GLU A 65 -20.30 -15.72 21.75
N SER A 66 -20.55 -15.02 22.85
CA SER A 66 -20.21 -13.64 23.19
C SER A 66 -18.72 -13.32 23.17
N ILE A 67 -18.36 -12.21 22.51
CA ILE A 67 -17.05 -11.55 22.64
C ILE A 67 -17.06 -10.76 23.95
N GLN A 68 -16.41 -11.31 24.99
CA GLN A 68 -15.96 -10.55 26.14
C GLN A 68 -14.47 -10.26 25.98
N GLU A 69 -14.12 -8.99 26.23
CA GLU A 69 -12.78 -8.42 26.20
C GLU A 69 -11.79 -9.23 27.05
N ARG A 70 -10.64 -9.59 26.46
CA ARG A 70 -9.47 -10.05 27.21
C ARG A 70 -8.24 -9.29 26.72
N GLU A 71 -7.58 -8.63 27.67
CA GLU A 71 -6.28 -7.96 27.55
C GLU A 71 -5.15 -8.91 27.09
N PRO A 72 -4.05 -8.38 26.53
CA PRO A 72 -3.06 -9.19 25.83
C PRO A 72 -2.01 -9.77 26.79
N VAL A 73 -2.17 -11.05 27.15
CA VAL A 73 -1.09 -11.86 27.74
C VAL A 73 -0.85 -13.07 26.84
N ALA A 74 -0.26 -12.86 25.66
CA ALA A 74 0.11 -13.94 24.74
C ALA A 74 1.22 -13.50 23.77
N VAL A 75 2.43 -13.22 24.27
CA VAL A 75 3.62 -13.11 23.40
C VAL A 75 4.75 -14.06 23.83
N GLU A 76 4.73 -14.64 25.03
CA GLU A 76 5.81 -15.56 25.46
C GLU A 76 5.57 -17.05 25.20
N ARG A 77 4.32 -17.52 25.00
CA ARG A 77 4.05 -18.96 24.77
C ARG A 77 4.14 -19.42 23.31
N ALA A 78 4.35 -18.51 22.37
CA ALA A 78 4.56 -18.86 20.96
C ALA A 78 6.00 -19.35 20.69
N GLY A 79 6.96 -19.04 21.57
CA GLY A 79 8.38 -19.42 21.38
C GLY A 79 8.71 -20.89 21.66
N GLU A 80 7.95 -21.57 22.52
CA GLU A 80 8.27 -22.95 22.95
C GLU A 80 7.63 -24.04 22.06
N HIS A 81 6.49 -23.77 21.43
CA HIS A 81 5.86 -24.73 20.52
C HIS A 81 6.55 -24.81 19.13
N ASP A 82 7.36 -23.81 18.78
CA ASP A 82 7.93 -23.66 17.43
C ASP A 82 9.34 -24.28 17.29
N GLN A 83 10.06 -24.51 18.39
CA GLN A 83 11.38 -25.14 18.35
C GLN A 83 11.33 -26.66 18.12
N GLN A 84 10.20 -27.32 18.41
CA GLN A 84 10.09 -28.78 18.23
C GLN A 84 9.70 -29.18 16.80
N LYS A 85 9.09 -28.30 16.01
CA LYS A 85 8.72 -28.59 14.61
C LYS A 85 9.82 -28.26 13.60
N SER A 86 10.85 -27.50 13.98
CA SER A 86 11.93 -27.08 13.09
C SER A 86 13.01 -28.16 12.83
N ASN A 87 13.02 -29.26 13.60
CA ASN A 87 14.04 -30.31 13.50
C ASN A 87 13.60 -31.59 12.75
N GLY A 88 12.42 -31.60 12.15
CA GLY A 88 11.98 -32.72 11.32
C GLY A 88 11.95 -32.34 9.85
N GLN A 89 12.75 -33.01 9.01
CA GLN A 89 12.57 -33.05 7.56
C GLN A 89 11.15 -33.56 7.24
N HIS A 90 10.17 -32.66 7.19
CA HIS A 90 8.80 -32.98 6.78
C HIS A 90 8.70 -32.81 5.26
N GLY A 91 8.31 -33.89 4.58
CA GLY A 91 7.89 -33.83 3.19
C GLY A 91 6.79 -32.78 3.02
N ARG A 92 6.97 -31.92 2.01
CA ARG A 92 6.09 -30.78 1.67
C ARG A 92 4.63 -31.23 1.56
N GLN A 93 3.79 -30.90 2.53
CA GLN A 93 2.35 -30.84 2.30
C GLN A 93 2.02 -29.48 1.65
N PRO A 94 1.07 -29.42 0.69
CA PRO A 94 0.71 -28.17 0.01
C PRO A 94 0.30 -27.04 0.96
N ASP A 95 -0.31 -27.40 2.10
CA ASP A 95 -0.83 -26.44 3.08
C ASP A 95 0.29 -25.67 3.82
N ASP A 96 1.44 -26.32 4.08
CA ASP A 96 2.58 -25.73 4.80
C ASP A 96 3.22 -24.57 4.02
N LEU A 97 3.30 -24.65 2.68
CA LEU A 97 3.84 -23.55 1.89
C LEU A 97 2.88 -22.34 1.88
N ARG A 98 1.58 -22.59 1.76
CA ARG A 98 0.57 -21.52 1.74
C ARG A 98 0.62 -20.74 3.05
N GLU A 99 0.67 -21.43 4.18
CA GLU A 99 0.78 -20.82 5.51
C GLU A 99 2.05 -19.96 5.61
N ARG A 100 3.20 -20.47 5.17
CA ARG A 100 4.47 -19.71 5.19
C ARG A 100 4.42 -18.43 4.34
N ILE A 101 3.72 -18.46 3.21
CA ILE A 101 3.51 -17.26 2.38
C ILE A 101 2.57 -16.27 3.07
N GLU A 102 1.50 -16.75 3.70
CA GLU A 102 0.57 -15.90 4.45
C GLU A 102 1.26 -15.20 5.62
N TYR A 103 2.14 -15.89 6.36
CA TYR A 103 2.96 -15.27 7.40
C TYR A 103 3.93 -14.21 6.83
N ALA A 104 4.53 -14.45 5.66
CA ALA A 104 5.40 -13.47 5.02
C ALA A 104 4.62 -12.23 4.57
N LEU A 105 3.39 -12.39 4.09
CA LEU A 105 2.50 -11.27 3.75
C LEU A 105 2.10 -10.48 4.99
N GLU A 106 1.87 -11.14 6.13
CA GLU A 106 1.55 -10.47 7.37
C GLU A 106 2.73 -9.66 7.91
N ALA A 107 3.96 -10.16 7.76
CA ALA A 107 5.18 -9.42 8.11
C ALA A 107 5.31 -8.10 7.33
N ILE A 108 4.82 -8.04 6.09
CA ILE A 108 4.82 -6.79 5.29
C ILE A 108 3.87 -5.77 5.90
N LYS A 109 2.68 -6.20 6.32
CA LYS A 109 1.69 -5.30 6.95
C LYS A 109 2.20 -4.70 8.25
N GLN A 110 3.12 -5.37 8.96
CA GLN A 110 3.78 -4.84 10.15
C GLN A 110 4.94 -3.88 9.85
N GLY A 111 5.45 -3.88 8.61
CA GLY A 111 6.46 -2.94 8.16
C GLY A 111 5.95 -1.50 8.14
N SER A 112 6.82 -0.50 8.28
CA SER A 112 6.39 0.90 8.18
C SER A 112 5.80 1.20 6.80
N ALA A 113 4.90 2.19 6.73
CA ALA A 113 4.26 2.57 5.47
C ALA A 113 5.25 3.06 4.41
N ALA A 114 4.96 2.77 3.16
CA ALA A 114 5.57 3.35 1.97
C ALA A 114 4.50 3.53 0.89
N VAL A 115 4.56 4.66 0.19
CA VAL A 115 3.62 5.06 -0.85
C VAL A 115 4.41 5.36 -2.13
N GLY A 116 3.89 4.94 -3.27
CA GLY A 116 4.41 5.27 -4.58
C GLY A 116 3.31 5.83 -5.47
N ILE A 117 3.63 6.84 -6.27
CA ILE A 117 2.72 7.41 -7.27
C ILE A 117 3.47 7.64 -8.58
N THR A 118 2.81 7.34 -9.69
CA THR A 118 3.30 7.49 -11.06
C THR A 118 2.50 8.57 -11.78
N SER A 119 3.23 9.46 -12.44
CA SER A 119 2.75 10.41 -13.45
C SER A 119 3.27 9.96 -14.82
N LYS A 120 2.91 10.66 -15.91
CA LYS A 120 3.44 10.37 -17.26
C LYS A 120 4.97 10.46 -17.33
N ASN A 121 5.56 11.38 -16.58
CA ASN A 121 6.98 11.74 -16.70
C ASN A 121 7.81 11.47 -15.43
N HIS A 122 7.17 11.22 -14.30
CA HIS A 122 7.81 11.11 -12.99
C HIS A 122 7.22 9.98 -12.16
N VAL A 123 8.04 9.35 -11.33
CA VAL A 123 7.60 8.44 -10.27
C VAL A 123 8.16 8.96 -8.96
N VAL A 124 7.29 9.01 -7.95
CA VAL A 124 7.64 9.45 -6.60
C VAL A 124 7.42 8.29 -5.65
N LEU A 125 8.40 8.06 -4.77
CA LEU A 125 8.31 7.17 -3.63
C LEU A 125 8.44 7.99 -2.34
N VAL A 126 7.54 7.77 -1.39
CA VAL A 126 7.62 8.35 -0.06
C VAL A 126 7.54 7.24 0.96
N ALA A 127 8.45 7.25 1.94
CA ALA A 127 8.49 6.23 2.97
C ALA A 127 8.57 6.85 4.37
N LEU A 128 7.80 6.26 5.30
CA LEU A 128 7.89 6.59 6.71
C LEU A 128 9.00 5.76 7.37
N LYS A 129 10.08 6.42 7.78
CA LYS A 129 11.14 5.87 8.62
C LYS A 129 10.63 5.73 10.06
N ARG A 130 10.89 4.58 10.68
CA ARG A 130 10.58 4.33 12.10
C ARG A 130 11.87 4.35 12.90
N ASN A 131 11.84 5.05 14.02
CA ASN A 131 12.86 4.93 15.05
C ASN A 131 12.35 3.99 16.15
N ALA A 132 13.22 3.12 16.64
CA ALA A 132 12.88 2.20 17.73
C ALA A 132 13.12 2.85 19.10
N GLU A 133 14.16 3.68 19.20
CA GLU A 133 14.65 4.28 20.43
C GLU A 133 15.06 5.72 20.15
N GLU A 134 14.97 6.62 21.13
CA GLU A 134 15.31 8.05 20.93
C GLU A 134 16.78 8.26 20.51
N LEU A 135 17.68 7.37 20.93
CA LEU A 135 19.10 7.39 20.56
C LEU A 135 19.40 6.63 19.26
N GLY A 136 18.39 5.98 18.67
CA GLY A 136 18.53 5.20 17.45
C GLY A 136 18.58 6.09 16.20
N SER A 137 19.34 5.66 15.19
CA SER A 137 19.27 6.24 13.85
C SER A 137 18.06 5.69 13.09
N TYR A 138 17.39 6.54 12.32
CA TYR A 138 16.33 6.10 11.43
C TYR A 138 16.84 5.12 10.37
N GLN A 139 16.13 4.01 10.21
CA GLN A 139 16.47 3.02 9.18
C GLN A 139 16.02 3.49 7.81
N LYS A 140 16.94 3.46 6.83
CA LYS A 140 16.66 3.81 5.43
C LYS A 140 15.70 2.79 4.81
N LYS A 141 14.58 3.28 4.29
CA LYS A 141 13.57 2.44 3.62
C LYS A 141 13.59 2.52 2.10
N ILE A 142 14.21 3.56 1.55
CA ILE A 142 14.39 3.72 0.11
C ILE A 142 15.85 3.39 -0.23
N ILE A 143 16.03 2.53 -1.23
CA ILE A 143 17.35 2.09 -1.69
C ILE A 143 17.45 2.38 -3.19
N LYS A 144 18.45 3.18 -3.57
CA LYS A 144 18.79 3.40 -4.97
C LYS A 144 19.39 2.11 -5.57
N ILE A 145 18.85 1.67 -6.71
CA ILE A 145 19.34 0.50 -7.45
C ILE A 145 20.27 0.96 -8.56
N ASP A 146 19.79 1.90 -9.39
CA ASP A 146 20.54 2.47 -10.50
C ASP A 146 20.15 3.95 -10.67
N ASN A 147 20.68 4.63 -11.68
CA ASN A 147 20.36 6.02 -11.97
C ASN A 147 18.91 6.24 -12.41
N HIS A 148 18.23 5.24 -12.96
CA HIS A 148 16.85 5.34 -13.44
C HIS A 148 15.86 4.51 -12.60
N MET A 149 16.31 3.92 -11.48
CA MET A 149 15.52 2.96 -10.71
C MET A 149 15.89 2.95 -9.22
N GLY A 150 14.88 2.85 -8.36
CA GLY A 150 15.03 2.61 -6.94
C GLY A 150 13.85 1.83 -6.35
N ILE A 151 14.02 1.40 -5.10
CA ILE A 151 13.01 0.61 -4.40
C ILE A 151 12.67 1.23 -3.04
N ALA A 152 11.41 1.15 -2.64
CA ALA A 152 10.97 1.35 -1.26
C ALA A 152 10.56 0.00 -0.68
N LEU A 153 10.95 -0.27 0.57
CA LEU A 153 10.71 -1.55 1.24
C LEU A 153 9.70 -1.45 2.38
N ALA A 154 8.92 -2.52 2.58
CA ALA A 154 8.15 -2.78 3.80
C ALA A 154 8.31 -4.24 4.22
N GLY A 155 8.51 -4.47 5.52
CA GLY A 155 8.81 -5.79 6.09
C GLY A 155 10.28 -5.92 6.51
N LEU A 156 10.88 -7.10 6.31
CA LEU A 156 12.22 -7.42 6.76
C LEU A 156 13.30 -6.73 5.91
N ALA A 157 13.98 -5.74 6.49
CA ALA A 157 15.08 -5.01 5.85
C ALA A 157 16.26 -5.89 5.34
N PRO A 158 16.67 -6.98 6.04
CA PRO A 158 17.71 -7.86 5.52
C PRO A 158 17.34 -8.53 4.18
N ASP A 159 16.09 -8.97 4.04
CA ASP A 159 15.59 -9.58 2.80
C ASP A 159 15.55 -8.54 1.67
N ALA A 160 15.13 -7.30 2.00
CA ALA A 160 15.17 -6.18 1.06
C ALA A 160 16.60 -5.93 0.54
N ARG A 161 17.62 -6.01 1.40
CA ARG A 161 19.02 -5.82 1.01
C ARG A 161 19.50 -6.90 0.04
N VAL A 162 19.14 -8.16 0.28
CA VAL A 162 19.45 -9.28 -0.63
C VAL A 162 18.87 -9.03 -2.02
N LEU A 163 17.58 -8.67 -2.09
CA LEU A 163 16.91 -8.38 -3.35
C LEU A 163 17.46 -7.12 -4.04
N SER A 164 17.79 -6.08 -3.27
CA SER A 164 18.39 -4.85 -3.80
C SER A 164 19.78 -5.09 -4.43
N ASN A 165 20.61 -5.91 -3.79
CA ASN A 165 21.93 -6.26 -4.32
C ASN A 165 21.81 -7.12 -5.58
N PHE A 166 20.86 -8.04 -5.61
CA PHE A 166 20.53 -8.81 -6.80
C PHE A 166 20.10 -7.90 -7.96
N LEU A 167 19.20 -6.94 -7.72
CA LEU A 167 18.81 -5.96 -8.74
C LEU A 167 19.97 -5.10 -9.24
N ARG A 168 20.83 -4.63 -8.33
CA ARG A 168 22.04 -3.86 -8.69
C ARG A 168 22.95 -4.67 -9.62
N GLN A 169 23.12 -5.96 -9.33
CA GLN A 169 23.89 -6.86 -10.18
C GLN A 169 23.25 -7.03 -11.56
N GLN A 170 21.92 -7.20 -11.64
CA GLN A 170 21.20 -7.30 -12.91
C GLN A 170 21.29 -5.99 -13.73
N ALA A 171 21.16 -4.84 -13.08
CA ALA A 171 21.26 -3.53 -13.71
C ALA A 171 22.68 -3.29 -14.27
N MET A 172 23.72 -3.57 -13.48
CA MET A 172 25.10 -3.48 -13.93
C MET A 172 25.39 -4.46 -15.08
N SER A 173 24.92 -5.70 -15.00
CA SER A 173 25.10 -6.70 -16.05
C SER A 173 24.46 -6.24 -17.37
N SER A 174 23.25 -5.70 -17.34
CA SER A 174 22.58 -5.16 -18.53
C SER A 174 23.39 -4.04 -19.19
N LYS A 175 23.94 -3.12 -18.37
CA LYS A 175 24.80 -2.05 -18.86
C LYS A 175 26.11 -2.57 -19.46
N MET A 176 26.74 -3.56 -18.84
CA MET A 176 27.99 -4.14 -19.34
C MET A 176 27.82 -4.93 -20.64
N VAL A 177 26.75 -5.73 -20.75
CA VAL A 177 26.55 -6.65 -21.89
C VAL A 177 25.87 -5.95 -23.07
N PHE A 178 24.87 -5.12 -22.80
CA PHE A 178 24.00 -4.54 -23.84
C PHE A 178 24.15 -3.02 -23.98
N ASN A 179 24.99 -2.38 -23.17
CA ASN A 179 25.18 -0.92 -23.14
C ASN A 179 23.85 -0.14 -23.02
N ARG A 180 22.88 -0.69 -22.29
CA ARG A 180 21.57 -0.07 -22.05
C ARG A 180 21.10 -0.27 -20.61
N PRO A 181 20.34 0.69 -20.05
CA PRO A 181 19.72 0.51 -18.74
C PRO A 181 18.78 -0.71 -18.73
N LEU A 182 18.68 -1.36 -17.57
CA LEU A 182 17.77 -2.49 -17.39
C LEU A 182 16.32 -1.99 -17.38
N ASN A 183 15.47 -2.55 -18.25
CA ASN A 183 14.03 -2.28 -18.25
C ASN A 183 13.40 -2.60 -16.89
N VAL A 184 12.49 -1.75 -16.41
CA VAL A 184 11.92 -1.85 -15.06
C VAL A 184 11.12 -3.14 -14.90
N ALA A 185 10.23 -3.44 -15.85
CA ALA A 185 9.44 -4.68 -15.82
C ALA A 185 10.35 -5.92 -15.74
N LYS A 186 11.41 -5.97 -16.57
CA LYS A 186 12.37 -7.08 -16.53
C LYS A 186 13.06 -7.21 -15.17
N ALA A 187 13.39 -6.09 -14.53
CA ALA A 187 13.98 -6.10 -13.20
C ALA A 187 13.04 -6.71 -12.17
N VAL A 188 11.76 -6.32 -12.16
CA VAL A 188 10.80 -6.81 -11.17
C VAL A 188 10.43 -8.28 -11.40
N TYR A 189 10.24 -8.71 -12.65
CA TYR A 189 10.03 -10.13 -12.95
C TYR A 189 11.23 -10.99 -12.56
N SER A 190 12.46 -10.49 -12.67
CA SER A 190 13.64 -11.23 -12.20
C SER A 190 13.65 -11.42 -10.67
N ILE A 191 13.07 -10.49 -9.90
CA ILE A 191 12.85 -10.67 -8.46
C ILE A 191 11.78 -11.74 -8.23
N ALA A 192 10.68 -11.70 -8.98
CA ALA A 192 9.60 -12.67 -8.86
C ALA A 192 10.09 -14.10 -9.09
N ASP A 193 10.88 -14.32 -10.13
CA ASP A 193 11.50 -15.62 -10.43
C ASP A 193 12.41 -16.05 -9.27
N LYS A 194 13.25 -15.13 -8.77
CA LYS A 194 14.13 -15.40 -7.62
C LYS A 194 13.34 -15.73 -6.34
N ALA A 195 12.22 -15.06 -6.10
CA ALA A 195 11.34 -15.32 -4.98
C ALA A 195 10.69 -16.70 -5.12
N GLN A 196 10.24 -17.04 -6.32
CA GLN A 196 9.61 -18.32 -6.61
C GLN A 196 10.60 -19.50 -6.50
N ASP A 197 11.84 -19.33 -6.94
CA ASP A 197 12.89 -20.35 -6.72
C ASP A 197 13.10 -20.62 -5.23
N ASN A 198 13.08 -19.55 -4.43
CA ASN A 198 13.28 -19.64 -2.99
C ASN A 198 12.09 -20.31 -2.27
N THR A 199 10.85 -20.10 -2.72
CA THR A 199 9.66 -20.79 -2.16
C THR A 199 9.60 -22.27 -2.55
N GLN A 200 10.14 -22.63 -3.73
CA GLN A 200 10.13 -24.01 -4.23
C GLN A 200 11.39 -24.81 -3.86
N SER A 201 12.45 -24.18 -3.36
CA SER A 201 13.66 -24.87 -2.91
C SER A 201 13.47 -25.54 -1.54
N ALA A 202 14.10 -26.69 -1.33
CA ALA A 202 14.09 -27.35 -0.02
C ALA A 202 14.95 -26.54 0.97
N GLY A 203 14.35 -26.08 2.07
CA GLY A 203 15.02 -25.24 3.08
C GLY A 203 15.01 -23.74 2.78
N GLY A 204 14.55 -23.31 1.60
CA GLY A 204 14.30 -21.90 1.30
C GLY A 204 13.09 -21.37 2.07
N ARG A 205 13.10 -20.08 2.44
CA ARG A 205 11.98 -19.39 3.09
C ARG A 205 11.48 -18.25 2.20
N PRO A 206 10.16 -17.99 2.08
CA PRO A 206 9.67 -16.82 1.39
C PRO A 206 10.34 -15.54 1.92
N TYR A 207 10.62 -14.59 1.03
CA TYR A 207 11.18 -13.31 1.44
C TYR A 207 10.14 -12.54 2.27
N GLY A 208 10.48 -12.08 3.46
CA GLY A 208 9.52 -11.36 4.33
C GLY A 208 9.41 -9.87 3.99
N VAL A 209 9.47 -9.51 2.71
CA VAL A 209 9.52 -8.10 2.26
C VAL A 209 8.63 -7.86 1.05
N GLY A 210 7.90 -6.75 1.09
CA GLY A 210 7.21 -6.17 -0.05
C GLY A 210 8.02 -4.99 -0.58
N LEU A 211 8.10 -4.86 -1.90
CA LEU A 211 8.87 -3.80 -2.55
C LEU A 211 7.96 -2.97 -3.45
N LEU A 212 8.09 -1.65 -3.37
CA LEU A 212 7.66 -0.75 -4.43
C LEU A 212 8.89 -0.42 -5.27
N VAL A 213 8.87 -0.81 -6.54
CA VAL A 213 9.95 -0.54 -7.50
C VAL A 213 9.51 0.62 -8.38
N ALA A 214 10.21 1.74 -8.27
CA ALA A 214 10.00 2.92 -9.11
C ALA A 214 11.15 3.03 -10.11
N GLY A 215 10.80 3.28 -11.37
CA GLY A 215 11.82 3.57 -12.38
C GLY A 215 11.25 4.20 -13.63
N ILE A 216 12.15 4.72 -14.45
CA ILE A 216 11.83 5.24 -15.78
C ILE A 216 12.58 4.39 -16.80
N ASP A 217 11.88 3.93 -17.83
CA ASP A 217 12.49 3.28 -18.99
C ASP A 217 12.05 3.95 -20.31
N GLU A 218 12.27 3.27 -21.43
CA GLU A 218 11.91 3.76 -22.76
C GLU A 218 10.40 3.91 -22.96
N ASN A 219 9.58 3.16 -22.20
CA ASN A 219 8.12 3.17 -22.26
C ASN A 219 7.50 4.22 -21.35
N GLY A 220 8.23 4.69 -20.35
CA GLY A 220 7.85 5.82 -19.51
C GLY A 220 8.16 5.60 -18.04
N ALA A 221 7.35 6.22 -17.20
CA ALA A 221 7.40 6.11 -15.76
C ALA A 221 6.62 4.87 -15.29
N HIS A 222 7.25 4.04 -14.47
CA HIS A 222 6.67 2.78 -13.99
C HIS A 222 6.80 2.63 -12.48
N LEU A 223 5.73 2.12 -11.87
CA LEU A 223 5.68 1.71 -10.47
C LEU A 223 5.14 0.29 -10.38
N TYR A 224 5.94 -0.60 -9.83
CA TYR A 224 5.56 -1.99 -9.60
C TYR A 224 5.53 -2.31 -8.11
N GLU A 225 4.53 -3.06 -7.68
CA GLU A 225 4.51 -3.73 -6.38
C GLU A 225 4.98 -5.17 -6.56
N PHE A 226 5.96 -5.58 -5.76
CA PHE A 226 6.36 -6.97 -5.60
C PHE A 226 5.91 -7.50 -4.25
N GLN A 227 5.35 -8.70 -4.25
CA GLN A 227 4.92 -9.44 -3.06
C GLN A 227 5.68 -10.78 -2.91
N PRO A 228 5.91 -11.27 -1.68
CA PRO A 228 6.59 -12.53 -1.37
C PRO A 228 6.02 -13.78 -2.05
N SER A 229 4.76 -13.72 -2.45
CA SER A 229 4.07 -14.76 -3.21
C SER A 229 4.61 -14.92 -4.64
N GLY A 230 5.49 -14.02 -5.10
CA GLY A 230 5.92 -13.92 -6.50
C GLY A 230 4.98 -13.08 -7.36
N SER A 231 3.93 -12.49 -6.77
CA SER A 231 3.04 -11.58 -7.49
C SER A 231 3.74 -10.25 -7.78
N VAL A 232 3.60 -9.79 -9.02
CA VAL A 232 4.09 -8.50 -9.50
C VAL A 232 2.95 -7.80 -10.21
N LEU A 233 2.63 -6.59 -9.75
CA LEU A 233 1.54 -5.78 -10.28
C LEU A 233 2.04 -4.37 -10.56
N GLU A 234 1.64 -3.82 -11.70
CA GLU A 234 1.92 -2.43 -12.07
C GLU A 234 0.78 -1.53 -11.56
N TYR A 235 1.15 -0.39 -10.97
CA TYR A 235 0.20 0.53 -10.35
C TYR A 235 0.45 1.98 -10.78
N VAL A 236 -0.64 2.76 -10.86
CA VAL A 236 -0.55 4.23 -10.95
C VAL A 236 -0.28 4.84 -9.57
N GLY A 237 -0.85 4.25 -8.53
CA GLY A 237 -0.55 4.58 -7.14
C GLY A 237 -0.65 3.33 -6.28
N ALA A 238 0.34 3.09 -5.43
CA ALA A 238 0.38 1.94 -4.54
C ALA A 238 0.85 2.35 -3.14
N ALA A 239 0.36 1.64 -2.13
CA ALA A 239 0.84 1.78 -0.76
C ALA A 239 1.00 0.41 -0.11
N ILE A 240 2.10 0.23 0.61
CA ILE A 240 2.44 -1.00 1.34
C ILE A 240 2.84 -0.67 2.79
N GLY A 241 2.79 -1.65 3.67
CA GLY A 241 3.11 -1.50 5.09
C GLY A 241 1.89 -1.22 5.98
N ALA A 242 2.17 -0.80 7.21
CA ALA A 242 1.19 -0.58 8.26
C ALA A 242 0.21 0.53 7.88
N ARG A 243 -1.09 0.23 8.05
CA ARG A 243 -2.20 1.15 7.74
C ARG A 243 -2.19 1.70 6.31
N SER A 244 -1.59 0.97 5.37
CA SER A 244 -1.55 1.37 3.96
C SER A 244 -2.93 1.50 3.32
N GLN A 245 -3.97 0.88 3.90
CA GLN A 245 -5.33 0.98 3.38
C GLN A 245 -5.86 2.42 3.39
N ALA A 246 -5.52 3.23 4.40
CA ALA A 246 -5.91 4.64 4.44
C ALA A 246 -5.29 5.44 3.28
N ALA A 247 -4.00 5.21 3.01
CA ALA A 247 -3.32 5.78 1.85
C ALA A 247 -3.98 5.34 0.53
N ARG A 248 -4.32 4.05 0.38
CA ARG A 248 -5.00 3.54 -0.84
C ARG A 248 -6.32 4.25 -1.09
N THR A 249 -7.15 4.44 -0.08
CA THR A 249 -8.41 5.19 -0.19
C THR A 249 -8.18 6.65 -0.64
N PHE A 250 -7.09 7.29 -0.21
CA PHE A 250 -6.73 8.61 -0.72
C PHE A 250 -6.32 8.56 -2.20
N LEU A 251 -5.45 7.61 -2.56
CA LEU A 251 -4.97 7.44 -3.93
C LEU A 251 -6.12 7.14 -4.91
N GLU A 252 -7.06 6.28 -4.53
CA GLU A 252 -8.25 5.92 -5.33
C GLU A 252 -9.15 7.12 -5.62
N ARG A 253 -9.20 8.12 -4.74
CA ARG A 253 -9.99 9.35 -4.98
C ARG A 253 -9.31 10.34 -5.92
N LYS A 254 -7.98 10.25 -6.05
CA LYS A 254 -7.14 11.26 -6.72
C LYS A 254 -6.39 10.73 -7.94
N TYR A 255 -6.55 9.45 -8.29
CA TYR A 255 -5.74 8.79 -9.33
C TYR A 255 -5.82 9.46 -10.71
N GLU A 256 -6.96 10.06 -11.06
CA GLU A 256 -7.15 10.75 -12.34
C GLU A 256 -6.29 12.02 -12.45
N GLU A 257 -5.97 12.66 -11.32
CA GLU A 257 -5.15 13.88 -11.27
C GLU A 257 -3.65 13.58 -11.44
N PHE A 258 -3.20 12.34 -11.21
CA PHE A 258 -1.77 11.99 -11.18
C PHE A 258 -1.10 12.05 -12.56
N ALA A 259 -1.85 11.75 -13.62
CA ALA A 259 -1.29 11.63 -14.96
C ALA A 259 -0.71 12.95 -15.49
N ASP A 260 -1.33 14.09 -15.14
CA ASP A 260 -0.94 15.44 -15.57
C ASP A 260 -0.28 16.25 -14.44
N ALA A 261 -0.10 15.66 -13.26
CA ALA A 261 0.52 16.33 -12.12
C ALA A 261 2.01 16.62 -12.38
N THR A 262 2.43 17.80 -11.91
CA THR A 262 3.85 18.18 -11.81
C THR A 262 4.56 17.35 -10.74
N LYS A 263 5.91 17.37 -10.73
CA LYS A 263 6.71 16.69 -9.70
C LYS A 263 6.28 17.12 -8.29
N GLU A 264 6.14 18.42 -8.08
CA GLU A 264 5.85 19.00 -6.78
C GLU A 264 4.45 18.57 -6.29
N GLN A 265 3.45 18.63 -7.16
CA GLN A 265 2.10 18.15 -6.83
C GLN A 265 2.08 16.65 -6.53
N LEU A 266 2.85 15.85 -7.29
CA LEU A 266 2.93 14.41 -7.09
C LEU A 266 3.53 14.06 -5.72
N VAL A 267 4.55 14.81 -5.28
CA VAL A 267 5.13 14.69 -3.94
C VAL A 267 4.11 15.09 -2.87
N GLU A 268 3.35 16.17 -3.08
CA GLU A 268 2.31 16.61 -2.14
C GLU A 268 1.18 15.57 -2.00
N TYR A 269 0.72 14.96 -3.10
CA TYR A 269 -0.24 13.86 -3.04
C TYR A 269 0.32 12.64 -2.30
N ALA A 270 1.58 12.27 -2.56
CA ALA A 270 2.21 11.13 -1.91
C ALA A 270 2.43 11.36 -0.40
N LEU A 271 2.81 12.58 0.00
CA LEU A 271 2.94 12.95 1.41
C LEU A 271 1.58 13.01 2.11
N THR A 272 0.55 13.52 1.45
CA THR A 272 -0.83 13.53 1.99
C THR A 272 -1.30 12.10 2.22
N ALA A 273 -1.09 11.21 1.24
CA ALA A 273 -1.42 9.79 1.37
C ALA A 273 -0.64 9.13 2.51
N LEU A 274 0.66 9.45 2.67
CA LEU A 274 1.48 8.90 3.74
C LEU A 274 1.01 9.39 5.11
N ARG A 275 0.60 10.67 5.23
CA ARG A 275 0.08 11.23 6.48
C ARG A 275 -1.17 10.48 6.95
N ASP A 276 -2.05 10.09 6.04
CA ASP A 276 -3.25 9.31 6.38
C ASP A 276 -2.91 7.91 6.95
N THR A 277 -1.66 7.45 6.81
CA THR A 277 -1.17 6.20 7.44
C THR A 277 -0.61 6.39 8.86
N LEU A 278 -0.50 7.62 9.36
CA LEU A 278 0.01 7.92 10.70
C LEU A 278 -1.04 7.70 11.79
N SER A 279 -0.58 7.64 13.05
CA SER A 279 -1.47 7.64 14.20
C SER A 279 -1.86 9.09 14.47
N GLN A 280 -3.00 9.33 15.11
CA GLN A 280 -3.47 10.69 15.43
C GLN A 280 -2.43 11.51 16.22
N ASP A 281 -1.58 10.85 17.01
CA ASP A 281 -0.55 11.52 17.84
C ASP A 281 0.79 11.73 17.13
N LYS A 282 0.90 11.43 15.83
CA LYS A 282 2.17 11.52 15.09
C LYS A 282 2.03 12.33 13.83
N GLU A 283 3.02 13.20 13.62
CA GLU A 283 3.15 14.04 12.44
C GLU A 283 4.35 13.62 11.58
N LEU A 284 4.33 14.01 10.31
CA LEU A 284 5.48 13.86 9.42
C LEU A 284 6.51 14.94 9.78
N ASN A 285 7.78 14.54 9.86
CA ASN A 285 8.90 15.43 10.08
C ASN A 285 10.07 15.05 9.16
N SER A 286 11.07 15.92 9.06
CA SER A 286 12.27 15.73 8.23
C SER A 286 13.02 14.43 8.55
N LEU A 287 13.06 14.04 9.82
CA LEU A 287 13.78 12.86 10.29
C LEU A 287 13.04 11.55 9.98
N ASN A 288 11.71 11.56 10.00
CA ASN A 288 10.87 10.37 9.84
C ASN A 288 10.38 10.17 8.39
N THR A 289 10.58 11.14 7.51
CA THR A 289 10.10 11.07 6.12
C THR A 289 11.28 11.00 5.17
N THR A 290 11.19 10.13 4.16
CA THR A 290 12.09 10.11 3.01
C THR A 290 11.27 10.24 1.76
N VAL A 291 11.70 11.12 0.85
CA VAL A 291 11.10 11.28 -0.49
C VAL A 291 12.14 10.85 -1.51
N ALA A 292 11.75 10.13 -2.54
CA ALA A 292 12.60 9.85 -3.68
C ALA A 292 11.84 10.09 -4.97
N VAL A 293 12.54 10.68 -5.94
CA VAL A 293 11.96 11.05 -7.22
C VAL A 293 12.83 10.52 -8.35
N VAL A 294 12.19 10.06 -9.41
CA VAL A 294 12.82 9.75 -10.69
C VAL A 294 11.95 10.31 -11.80
N GLY A 295 12.58 10.91 -12.81
CA GLY A 295 11.92 11.50 -13.95
C GLY A 295 12.61 11.15 -15.27
N LYS A 296 12.03 11.58 -16.38
CA LYS A 296 12.61 11.38 -17.71
C LYS A 296 13.99 12.04 -17.85
N ASP A 297 14.14 13.22 -17.26
CA ASP A 297 15.36 14.05 -17.31
C ASP A 297 16.03 14.18 -15.93
N GLU A 298 15.55 13.44 -14.93
CA GLU A 298 16.02 13.51 -13.55
C GLU A 298 16.39 12.10 -13.04
N PRO A 299 17.66 11.85 -12.68
CA PRO A 299 18.05 10.56 -12.15
C PRO A 299 17.39 10.31 -10.79
N PHE A 300 17.26 9.03 -10.42
CA PHE A 300 16.73 8.61 -9.13
C PHE A 300 17.53 9.27 -7.99
N THR A 301 16.85 10.18 -7.31
CA THR A 301 17.39 11.04 -6.25
C THR A 301 16.57 10.81 -4.99
N ILE A 302 17.27 10.66 -3.87
CA ILE A 302 16.67 10.46 -2.55
C ILE A 302 16.91 11.75 -1.77
N TYR A 303 15.83 12.30 -1.24
CA TYR A 303 15.79 13.46 -0.36
C TYR A 303 15.51 12.98 1.06
N ASP A 304 16.40 13.34 1.97
CA ASP A 304 16.33 13.04 3.40
C ASP A 304 16.55 14.35 4.19
N ASP A 305 16.13 14.36 5.45
CA ASP A 305 16.40 15.43 6.41
C ASP A 305 15.91 16.81 5.91
N ASP A 306 16.81 17.79 5.80
CA ASP A 306 16.48 19.19 5.47
C ASP A 306 15.85 19.34 4.07
N ASP A 307 16.21 18.47 3.12
CA ASP A 307 15.71 18.53 1.75
C ASP A 307 14.20 18.25 1.66
N VAL A 308 13.66 17.54 2.66
CA VAL A 308 12.23 17.18 2.72
C VAL A 308 11.38 18.32 3.30
N GLN A 309 11.98 19.23 4.07
CA GLN A 309 11.28 20.27 4.82
C GLN A 309 10.43 21.17 3.90
N GLN A 310 10.94 21.50 2.70
CA GLN A 310 10.22 22.33 1.72
C GLN A 310 8.85 21.77 1.31
N TRP A 311 8.67 20.45 1.33
CA TRP A 311 7.39 19.81 0.98
C TRP A 311 6.51 19.62 2.22
N LEU A 312 7.10 19.45 3.40
CA LEU A 312 6.37 19.39 4.66
C LEU A 312 5.70 20.73 4.99
N ASP A 313 6.43 21.84 4.83
CA ASP A 313 5.88 23.17 5.08
C ASP A 313 4.68 23.48 4.17
N ARG A 314 4.73 23.00 2.91
CA ARG A 314 3.60 23.11 1.96
C ARG A 314 2.42 22.24 2.38
N LEU A 315 2.68 21.02 2.86
CA LEU A 315 1.64 20.11 3.32
C LEU A 315 0.85 20.70 4.50
N ASP A 316 1.53 21.37 5.42
CA ASP A 316 0.91 22.02 6.57
C ASP A 316 0.09 23.26 6.18
N SER A 317 0.51 23.97 5.12
CA SER A 317 -0.31 25.06 4.58
C SER A 317 -1.63 24.54 3.97
N LEU A 318 -1.60 23.38 3.31
CA LEU A 318 -2.76 22.75 2.69
C LEU A 318 -3.73 22.12 3.72
N SER A 319 -3.22 21.55 4.81
CA SER A 319 -4.05 21.03 5.90
C SER A 319 -4.82 22.14 6.61
N ASN A 320 -4.16 23.26 6.88
CA ASN A 320 -4.75 24.45 7.48
C ASN A 320 -5.79 25.13 6.57
N ALA A 321 -5.72 24.91 5.25
CA ALA A 321 -6.76 25.32 4.30
C ALA A 321 -7.96 24.36 4.32
N ARG A 322 -7.72 23.03 4.31
CA ARG A 322 -8.80 22.03 4.41
C ARG A 322 -9.63 22.18 5.70
N ASN A 323 -8.98 22.43 6.83
CA ASN A 323 -9.68 22.67 8.10
C ASN A 323 -10.47 24.00 8.13
N ARG A 324 -10.23 24.92 7.19
CA ARG A 324 -10.97 26.19 7.06
C ARG A 324 -12.22 26.07 6.17
N ASP A 325 -12.20 25.14 5.21
CA ASP A 325 -13.29 24.94 4.24
C ASP A 325 -14.29 23.84 4.66
N GLU A 326 -14.02 23.06 5.70
CA GLU A 326 -15.02 22.19 6.32
C GLU A 326 -15.98 23.04 7.18
N PRO A 327 -17.31 22.98 6.97
CA PRO A 327 -18.26 23.59 7.89
C PRO A 327 -18.03 22.94 9.26
N GLN A 328 -17.61 23.75 10.23
CA GLN A 328 -17.45 23.29 11.61
C GLN A 328 -18.77 22.61 12.02
N PRO A 329 -18.74 21.39 12.58
CA PRO A 329 -19.94 20.84 13.18
C PRO A 329 -20.39 21.85 14.23
N GLU A 330 -21.61 22.36 14.06
CA GLU A 330 -22.22 23.29 14.99
C GLU A 330 -22.04 22.71 16.39
N GLN A 331 -21.23 23.39 17.21
CA GLN A 331 -21.20 23.13 18.62
C GLN A 331 -22.61 23.44 19.10
N HIS A 332 -23.43 22.42 19.28
CA HIS A 332 -24.63 22.51 20.09
C HIS A 332 -24.13 22.95 21.47
N SER A 333 -24.16 24.26 21.71
CA SER A 333 -24.04 24.86 23.02
C SER A 333 -25.09 24.19 23.88
N GLN A 334 -24.64 23.26 24.73
CA GLN A 334 -25.44 22.78 25.83
C GLN A 334 -25.70 24.00 26.70
N GLU A 335 -26.91 24.53 26.56
CA GLU A 335 -27.49 25.57 27.38
C GLU A 335 -27.49 25.01 28.82
N GLN A 336 -26.46 25.36 29.58
CA GLN A 336 -26.41 25.14 31.01
C GLN A 336 -27.58 25.93 31.61
N THR A 337 -28.66 25.22 31.92
CA THR A 337 -29.75 25.79 32.70
C THR A 337 -29.26 25.89 34.15
N GLU A 338 -28.64 27.01 34.49
CA GLU A 338 -28.43 27.40 35.88
C GLU A 338 -29.81 27.64 36.54
N PRO A 339 -30.07 27.12 37.76
CA PRO A 339 -31.28 27.47 38.50
C PRO A 339 -31.23 28.96 38.92
N PRO A 340 -32.37 29.64 39.03
CA PRO A 340 -32.41 31.10 39.10
C PRO A 340 -31.85 31.61 40.43
N ALA A 341 -30.89 32.54 40.35
CA ALA A 341 -30.43 33.35 41.46
C ALA A 341 -31.50 34.40 41.81
N GLU A 342 -32.04 34.30 43.02
CA GLU A 342 -32.97 35.27 43.63
C GLU A 342 -32.21 36.56 43.97
N GLN A 343 -32.76 37.72 43.58
CA GLN A 343 -32.19 39.05 43.82
C GLN A 343 -32.67 39.66 45.16
N PRO A 344 -31.93 40.63 45.73
CA PRO A 344 -31.88 40.88 47.17
C PRO A 344 -32.88 41.94 47.65
N ALA A 345 -33.34 41.82 48.90
CA ALA A 345 -34.00 42.89 49.65
C ALA A 345 -33.53 42.91 51.11
N GLU A 346 -33.42 44.12 51.65
CA GLU A 346 -32.73 44.53 52.87
C GLU A 346 -33.30 44.01 54.20
N HIS A 347 -32.40 43.94 55.20
CA HIS A 347 -32.59 44.06 56.66
C HIS A 347 -34.01 43.98 57.26
N THR A 348 -34.21 43.04 58.20
CA THR A 348 -34.65 43.38 59.57
C THR A 348 -34.20 42.30 60.57
N GLU A 349 -33.67 42.73 61.71
CA GLU A 349 -33.35 41.92 62.88
C GLU A 349 -34.63 41.38 63.55
N GLN A 350 -34.65 40.12 64.00
CA GLN A 350 -34.91 39.79 65.41
C GLN A 350 -34.83 38.27 65.68
N ALA A 351 -34.19 37.96 66.80
CA ALA A 351 -34.02 36.64 67.40
C ALA A 351 -35.35 36.05 67.91
N ASP A 352 -35.50 34.72 67.88
CA ASP A 352 -35.81 33.94 69.08
C ASP A 352 -35.73 32.40 68.85
N ARG A 353 -35.16 31.71 69.86
CA ARG A 353 -35.49 30.37 70.43
C ARG A 353 -35.56 29.14 69.52
N MET A 354 -34.69 28.14 69.70
CA MET A 354 -34.70 27.04 70.71
C MET A 354 -35.87 26.05 70.63
N ASP A 355 -35.50 24.78 70.40
CA ASP A 355 -36.03 23.48 70.90
C ASP A 355 -36.10 22.45 69.75
N THR A 356 -35.20 21.44 69.67
CA THR A 356 -35.14 20.11 70.34
C THR A 356 -36.31 19.17 70.05
N ASP A 357 -35.91 17.97 69.57
CA ASP A 357 -36.54 16.64 69.64
C ASP A 357 -37.81 16.44 68.76
N GLU A 358 -38.02 15.30 68.10
CA GLU A 358 -37.70 13.88 68.38
C GLU A 358 -37.20 13.09 67.16
#